data_AF-A0A3N5MB92-F1
#
_entry.id   AF-A0A3N5MB92-F1
#
_cell.length_a   1.000
_cell.length_b   1.000
_cell.length_c   1.000
_cell.angle_alpha   90.00
_cell.angle_beta   90.00
_cell.angle_gamma   90.00
#
_symmetry.space_group_name_H-M   'P 1'
#
loop_
_entity.id
_entity.type
_entity.pdbx_description
1 polymer ?
#
loop_
_entity_poly.entity_id
_entity_poly.type
_entity_poly.pdbx_seq_one_letter_code
_entity_poly.pdbx_strand_id
1 'polypeptide(L)'
;MHNRPTPANPKFIFMMILVILIVLLACARAASPAIAPWSVSQGDTQANSTPQTVANSSNPFQPVTRNPGDPIFTPTPDQPHALPTPRLEPDEYQVQAGDTLGIISQRYGIRLEDLIAANNLPNPDILEIGQLITIPAPPPVGMGPAFKIIPDSELVYGPASAYFNLVDFIQGKGGYLAQYSEDIDGRTHTGTQVVERIAYEYSVNPRLILALLEYQSGWVTRSNPDESTLEFPMGMVDSWRKGLYRQLAWTANNMNRGFYLWRVNGIGAWLLADSSAIPIDPTINAGTAGVQHLFSLLYNRPSWEAAVSSDGLFAIYNAFFGYPFDYAVEPLLPPGLSQPAMQLPMQPGKTWSYTGGPHGGWGDGSAWAAIDFAPPGEALGCVNSDEWVVAVSDGRIIRSSDGAVVQDLDYSGVTNDGLEQTGWTVLYMHVESRDRVQAGDYVRAGEPIGHPSCEGGVSTGTHLHLARRFNGEWIPADQNLPFVLDEWVSRGTGYEYDGYLQRDGQTIEAEEGRFPSNAIQR
;
A
#
# COMPACT_ATOMS: atom_id res chain seq x y z
N MET A 1 47.60 5.51 -56.92
CA MET A 1 47.93 6.52 -55.89
C MET A 1 46.92 7.66 -55.98
N HIS A 2 46.08 7.80 -54.95
CA HIS A 2 45.26 8.95 -54.55
C HIS A 2 44.44 9.72 -55.61
N ASN A 3 43.17 9.31 -55.79
CA ASN A 3 42.11 10.18 -56.31
C ASN A 3 41.58 11.06 -55.18
N ARG A 4 41.70 12.38 -55.33
CA ARG A 4 41.11 13.37 -54.42
C ARG A 4 39.60 13.52 -54.70
N PRO A 5 38.74 13.61 -53.66
CA PRO A 5 37.31 13.85 -53.85
C PRO A 5 37.04 15.32 -54.23
N THR A 6 36.04 15.51 -55.07
CA THR A 6 35.52 16.80 -55.52
C THR A 6 34.76 17.53 -54.39
N PRO A 7 34.83 18.86 -54.31
CA PRO A 7 34.11 19.62 -53.28
C PRO A 7 32.60 19.57 -53.52
N ALA A 8 31.84 19.34 -52.44
CA ALA A 8 30.38 19.29 -52.46
C ALA A 8 29.76 20.65 -52.81
N ASN A 9 28.67 20.61 -53.58
CA ASN A 9 27.96 21.77 -54.08
C ASN A 9 27.31 22.57 -52.91
N PRO A 10 27.60 23.88 -52.75
CA PRO A 10 27.11 24.67 -51.63
C PRO A 10 25.58 24.75 -51.56
N LYS A 11 24.87 24.58 -52.69
CA LYS A 11 23.40 24.52 -52.71
C LYS A 11 22.84 23.27 -52.04
N PHE A 12 23.57 22.16 -52.08
CA PHE A 12 23.17 20.89 -51.47
C PHE A 12 23.37 20.92 -49.95
N ILE A 13 24.47 21.54 -49.50
CA ILE A 13 24.75 21.78 -48.07
C ILE A 13 23.69 22.71 -47.46
N PHE A 14 23.31 23.78 -48.16
CA PHE A 14 22.30 24.71 -47.68
C PHE A 14 20.91 24.06 -47.57
N MET A 15 20.54 23.21 -48.54
CA MET A 15 19.27 22.46 -48.50
C MET A 15 19.23 21.42 -47.38
N MET A 16 20.36 20.76 -47.10
CA MET A 16 20.47 19.80 -45.99
C MET A 16 20.39 20.50 -44.63
N ILE A 17 20.99 21.67 -44.47
CA ILE A 17 20.88 22.50 -43.25
C ILE A 17 19.44 22.98 -43.05
N LEU A 18 18.74 23.39 -44.12
CA LEU A 18 17.35 23.83 -44.03
C LEU A 18 16.40 22.69 -43.63
N VAL A 19 16.60 21.49 -44.16
CA VAL A 19 15.81 20.30 -43.80
C VAL A 19 16.10 19.87 -42.35
N ILE A 20 17.35 19.92 -41.89
CA ILE A 20 17.71 19.65 -40.49
C ILE A 20 17.08 20.70 -39.55
N LEU A 21 17.04 21.99 -39.94
CA LEU A 21 16.39 23.03 -39.15
C LEU A 21 14.87 22.82 -39.03
N ILE A 22 14.21 22.40 -40.12
CA ILE A 22 12.76 22.14 -40.14
C ILE A 22 12.42 20.89 -39.30
N VAL A 23 13.26 19.85 -39.32
CA VAL A 23 13.09 18.66 -38.46
C VAL A 23 13.34 19.00 -36.98
N LEU A 24 14.30 19.87 -36.68
CA LEU A 24 14.54 20.35 -35.30
C LEU A 24 13.42 21.27 -34.79
N LEU A 25 12.80 22.06 -35.67
CA LEU A 25 11.62 22.89 -35.35
C LEU A 25 10.33 22.07 -35.21
N ALA A 26 10.21 20.94 -35.93
CA ALA A 26 9.07 20.02 -35.82
C ALA A 26 9.15 19.08 -34.59
N CYS A 27 10.29 19.01 -33.91
CA CYS A 27 10.46 18.32 -32.62
C CYS A 27 10.34 19.25 -31.40
N ALA A 28 10.10 20.55 -31.59
CA ALA A 28 9.70 21.43 -30.51
C ALA A 28 8.22 21.17 -30.18
N ARG A 29 7.95 20.15 -29.37
CA ARG A 29 6.69 20.10 -28.61
C ARG A 29 6.57 21.44 -27.88
N ALA A 30 5.43 22.10 -28.04
CA ALA A 30 5.09 23.27 -27.24
C ALA A 30 5.35 22.91 -25.78
N ALA A 31 6.29 23.64 -25.15
CA ALA A 31 6.41 23.61 -23.72
C ALA A 31 5.04 24.02 -23.18
N SER A 32 4.34 23.07 -22.54
CA SER A 32 3.25 23.41 -21.64
C SER A 32 3.76 24.53 -20.73
N PRO A 33 2.95 25.57 -20.45
CA PRO A 33 3.39 26.64 -19.56
C PRO A 33 3.92 25.98 -18.29
N ALA A 34 5.16 26.31 -17.95
CA ALA A 34 5.79 25.86 -16.73
C ALA A 34 4.83 26.15 -15.58
N ILE A 35 4.24 25.10 -15.01
CA ILE A 35 3.58 25.21 -13.71
C ILE A 35 4.72 25.62 -12.78
N ALA A 36 4.65 26.86 -12.31
CA ALA A 36 5.60 27.37 -11.34
C ALA A 36 5.65 26.38 -10.17
N PRO A 37 6.84 26.03 -9.64
CA PRO A 37 6.89 25.35 -8.36
C PRO A 37 6.10 26.19 -7.38
N TRP A 38 5.14 25.54 -6.73
CA TRP A 38 4.34 26.06 -5.65
C TRP A 38 5.28 26.61 -4.59
N SER A 39 5.48 27.92 -4.63
CA SER A 39 5.91 28.66 -3.47
C SER A 39 4.68 28.81 -2.60
N VAL A 40 4.80 28.38 -1.34
CA VAL A 40 3.91 28.88 -0.31
C VAL A 40 4.10 30.40 -0.34
N SER A 41 3.10 31.10 -0.86
CA SER A 41 3.01 32.55 -0.79
C SER A 41 3.06 32.94 0.68
N GLN A 42 4.24 33.33 1.17
CA GLN A 42 4.34 34.15 2.36
C GLN A 42 3.69 35.48 2.01
N GLY A 43 2.40 35.59 2.32
CA GLY A 43 1.68 36.83 2.21
C GLY A 43 2.28 37.83 3.18
N ASP A 44 3.08 38.76 2.66
CA ASP A 44 3.36 40.04 3.30
C ASP A 44 2.02 40.78 3.46
N THR A 45 1.38 40.55 4.60
CA THR A 45 0.39 41.48 5.14
C THR A 45 0.94 41.99 6.46
N GLN A 46 1.53 43.19 6.42
CA GLN A 46 1.55 44.07 7.58
C GLN A 46 0.10 44.42 7.94
N ALA A 47 -0.56 43.51 8.65
CA ALA A 47 -1.74 43.81 9.44
C ALA A 47 -1.30 43.72 10.90
N ASN A 48 -1.27 44.86 11.58
CA ASN A 48 -1.24 44.95 13.03
C ASN A 48 -2.45 44.16 13.57
N SER A 49 -2.23 42.87 13.80
CA SER A 49 -3.15 42.00 14.53
C SER A 49 -2.39 41.55 15.76
N THR A 50 -2.87 42.02 16.90
CA THR A 50 -2.59 41.47 18.22
C THR A 50 -2.56 39.94 18.13
N PRO A 51 -1.60 39.23 18.76
CA PRO A 51 -1.56 37.77 18.71
C PRO A 51 -2.88 37.22 19.25
N GLN A 52 -3.77 36.80 18.34
CA GLN A 52 -4.80 35.87 18.73
C GLN A 52 -4.10 34.55 18.94
N THR A 53 -3.90 34.23 20.22
CA THR A 53 -3.63 32.89 20.71
C THR A 53 -4.54 31.92 19.98
N VAL A 54 -4.01 31.20 19.00
CA VAL A 54 -4.65 30.01 18.45
C VAL A 54 -4.86 29.11 19.66
N ALA A 55 -6.12 28.83 20.00
CA ALA A 55 -6.44 27.93 21.07
C ALA A 55 -5.75 26.59 20.81
N ASN A 56 -4.99 26.11 21.79
CA ASN A 56 -4.44 24.76 21.80
C ASN A 56 -5.57 23.76 21.48
N SER A 57 -5.59 23.19 20.28
CA SER A 57 -6.30 21.94 20.07
C SER A 57 -5.48 20.86 20.80
N SER A 58 -6.00 20.37 21.92
CA SER A 58 -5.38 19.25 22.63
C SER A 58 -5.40 18.02 21.71
N ASN A 59 -4.24 17.47 21.35
CA ASN A 59 -4.15 16.19 20.66
C ASN A 59 -4.88 15.13 21.51
N PRO A 60 -6.01 14.56 21.05
CA PRO A 60 -6.80 13.62 21.84
C PRO A 60 -6.16 12.23 21.95
N PHE A 61 -5.13 11.95 21.14
CA PHE A 61 -4.42 10.67 21.08
C PHE A 61 -2.97 10.80 21.61
N GLN A 62 -2.72 11.68 22.58
CA GLN A 62 -1.40 11.73 23.21
C GLN A 62 -1.11 10.43 23.97
N PRO A 63 0.13 9.93 23.91
CA PRO A 63 0.52 8.75 24.65
C PRO A 63 0.33 8.96 26.14
N VAL A 64 -0.04 7.89 26.85
CA VAL A 64 -0.24 7.95 28.29
C VAL A 64 1.07 8.32 28.99
N THR A 65 1.04 9.34 29.84
CA THR A 65 2.21 9.66 30.69
C THR A 65 2.29 8.64 31.82
N ARG A 66 3.37 7.86 31.86
CA ARG A 66 3.63 6.89 32.94
C ARG A 66 4.25 7.55 34.15
N ASN A 67 3.85 7.13 35.35
CA ASN A 67 4.60 7.50 36.54
C ASN A 67 5.86 6.63 36.66
N PRO A 68 6.97 7.18 37.17
CA PRO A 68 8.17 6.40 37.42
C PRO A 68 7.87 5.20 38.34
N GLY A 69 8.12 3.98 37.85
CA GLY A 69 7.94 2.73 38.60
C GLY A 69 6.60 2.01 38.38
N ASP A 70 5.69 2.56 37.58
CA ASP A 70 4.46 1.85 37.20
C ASP A 70 4.81 0.58 36.38
N PRO A 71 4.09 -0.53 36.60
CA PRO A 71 4.28 -1.75 35.81
C PRO A 71 3.98 -1.50 34.33
N ILE A 72 4.87 -1.96 33.47
CA ILE A 72 4.68 -1.93 32.02
C ILE A 72 3.80 -3.12 31.63
N PHE A 73 2.54 -2.84 31.34
CA PHE A 73 1.64 -3.82 30.74
C PHE A 73 1.80 -3.80 29.22
N THR A 74 1.71 -4.97 28.59
CA THR A 74 1.46 -5.14 27.15
C THR A 74 -0.06 -5.22 26.95
N PRO A 75 -0.75 -4.10 26.69
CA PRO A 75 -2.20 -3.99 26.78
C PRO A 75 -2.95 -4.59 25.59
N THR A 76 -2.28 -5.39 24.75
CA THR A 76 -2.95 -6.28 23.79
C THR A 76 -2.89 -7.71 24.33
N PRO A 77 -3.69 -8.08 25.36
CA PRO A 77 -3.94 -9.47 25.66
C PRO A 77 -4.73 -10.06 24.50
N ASP A 78 -4.00 -10.68 23.58
CA ASP A 78 -4.60 -11.56 22.59
C ASP A 78 -4.81 -12.93 23.22
N GLN A 79 -6.02 -13.47 23.11
CA GLN A 79 -6.25 -14.87 23.49
C GLN A 79 -5.50 -15.74 22.48
N PRO A 80 -5.03 -16.94 22.85
CA PRO A 80 -4.36 -17.80 21.89
C PRO A 80 -5.21 -18.04 20.62
N HIS A 81 -4.68 -17.65 19.47
CA HIS A 81 -5.30 -17.89 18.16
C HIS A 81 -5.23 -19.38 17.79
N ALA A 82 -6.28 -19.89 17.17
CA ALA A 82 -6.26 -21.20 16.52
C ALA A 82 -5.59 -21.08 15.15
N LEU A 83 -4.30 -21.41 15.08
CA LEU A 83 -3.50 -21.28 13.88
C LEU A 83 -3.55 -22.54 13.00
N PRO A 84 -3.39 -22.41 11.67
CA PRO A 84 -3.13 -23.54 10.80
C PRO A 84 -1.91 -24.34 11.29
N THR A 85 -2.02 -25.66 11.33
CA THR A 85 -0.90 -26.51 11.74
C THR A 85 0.13 -26.56 10.60
N PRO A 86 1.41 -26.25 10.85
CA PRO A 86 2.46 -26.40 9.85
C PRO A 86 2.53 -27.85 9.36
N ARG A 87 2.75 -28.01 8.06
CA ARG A 87 2.88 -29.33 7.46
C ARG A 87 4.20 -29.97 7.90
N LEU A 88 4.12 -31.22 8.36
CA LEU A 88 5.27 -31.98 8.84
C LEU A 88 5.81 -32.98 7.82
N GLU A 89 5.01 -33.33 6.80
CA GLU A 89 5.33 -34.35 5.79
C GLU A 89 5.18 -33.80 4.37
N PRO A 90 5.95 -34.29 3.39
CA PRO A 90 5.74 -33.95 1.99
C PRO A 90 4.31 -34.22 1.54
N ASP A 91 3.79 -33.40 0.63
CA ASP A 91 2.48 -33.58 0.00
C ASP A 91 2.66 -33.83 -1.51
N GLU A 92 1.70 -34.49 -2.16
CA GLU A 92 1.67 -34.64 -3.62
C GLU A 92 0.57 -33.76 -4.20
N TYR A 93 0.95 -32.84 -5.09
CA TYR A 93 0.02 -31.95 -5.77
C TYR A 93 -0.08 -32.31 -7.26
N GLN A 94 -1.30 -32.37 -7.76
CA GLN A 94 -1.55 -32.51 -9.19
C GLN A 94 -1.74 -31.14 -9.81
N VAL A 95 -0.88 -30.78 -10.77
CA VAL A 95 -0.92 -29.51 -11.50
C VAL A 95 -2.27 -29.31 -12.19
N GLN A 96 -2.87 -28.16 -11.97
CA GLN A 96 -4.13 -27.71 -12.57
C GLN A 96 -3.87 -26.70 -13.69
N ALA A 97 -4.89 -26.42 -14.50
CA ALA A 97 -4.80 -25.39 -15.54
C ALA A 97 -4.54 -24.01 -14.91
N GLY A 98 -3.54 -23.28 -15.43
CA GLY A 98 -3.15 -21.95 -14.92
C GLY A 98 -2.13 -21.98 -13.79
N ASP A 99 -1.74 -23.15 -13.28
CA ASP A 99 -0.72 -23.23 -12.24
C ASP A 99 0.67 -22.84 -12.76
N THR A 100 1.41 -22.13 -11.91
CA THR A 100 2.87 -21.98 -12.01
C THR A 100 3.49 -22.47 -10.71
N LEU A 101 4.77 -22.86 -10.73
CA LEU A 101 5.46 -23.26 -9.50
C LEU A 101 5.46 -22.13 -8.46
N GLY A 102 5.49 -20.87 -8.89
CA GLY A 102 5.40 -19.72 -8.01
C GLY A 102 4.05 -19.62 -7.28
N ILE A 103 2.95 -19.80 -8.01
CA ILE A 103 1.59 -19.82 -7.40
C ILE A 103 1.46 -21.00 -6.44
N ILE A 104 1.96 -22.17 -6.82
CA ILE A 104 1.92 -23.37 -5.97
C ILE A 104 2.77 -23.17 -4.71
N SER A 105 4.01 -22.70 -4.84
CA SER A 105 4.90 -22.50 -3.70
C SER A 105 4.33 -21.47 -2.72
N GLN A 106 3.73 -20.39 -3.23
CA GLN A 106 2.99 -19.41 -2.44
C GLN A 106 1.80 -20.03 -1.73
N ARG A 107 0.97 -20.81 -2.43
CA ARG A 107 -0.20 -21.52 -1.85
C ARG A 107 0.18 -22.46 -0.71
N TYR A 108 1.30 -23.15 -0.86
CA TYR A 108 1.79 -24.12 0.13
C TYR A 108 2.73 -23.53 1.19
N GLY A 109 3.01 -22.22 1.13
CA GLY A 109 3.88 -21.54 2.09
C GLY A 109 5.31 -22.09 2.09
N ILE A 110 5.85 -22.44 0.92
CA ILE A 110 7.23 -22.92 0.74
C ILE A 110 7.97 -22.04 -0.28
N ARG A 111 9.30 -22.10 -0.29
CA ARG A 111 10.09 -21.34 -1.26
C ARG A 111 10.02 -22.02 -2.62
N LEU A 112 10.04 -21.21 -3.67
CA LEU A 112 10.02 -21.70 -5.05
C LEU A 112 11.24 -22.61 -5.32
N GLU A 113 12.41 -22.23 -4.83
CA GLU A 113 13.65 -23.00 -4.92
C GLU A 113 13.55 -24.37 -4.24
N ASP A 114 12.90 -24.46 -3.08
CA ASP A 114 12.70 -25.74 -2.37
C ASP A 114 11.76 -26.65 -3.18
N LEU A 115 10.69 -26.07 -3.76
CA LEU A 115 9.78 -26.79 -4.64
C LEU A 115 10.48 -27.28 -5.91
N ILE A 116 11.31 -26.45 -6.55
CA ILE A 116 12.08 -26.83 -7.73
C ILE A 116 13.06 -27.95 -7.39
N ALA A 117 13.80 -27.81 -6.28
CA ALA A 117 14.77 -28.79 -5.83
C ALA A 117 14.14 -30.14 -5.50
N ALA A 118 12.91 -30.15 -4.95
CA ALA A 118 12.20 -31.38 -4.63
C ALA A 118 11.74 -32.17 -5.88
N ASN A 119 11.54 -31.49 -7.02
CA ASN A 119 10.87 -32.08 -8.18
C ASN A 119 11.77 -32.41 -9.38
N ASN A 120 13.06 -32.04 -9.36
CA ASN A 120 14.02 -32.32 -10.43
C ASN A 120 13.47 -32.01 -11.85
N LEU A 121 12.75 -30.89 -11.98
CA LEU A 121 12.04 -30.55 -13.22
C LEU A 121 13.03 -30.19 -14.34
N PRO A 122 12.89 -30.75 -15.55
CA PRO A 122 13.76 -30.42 -16.69
C PRO A 122 13.72 -28.93 -17.05
N ASN A 123 12.55 -28.32 -16.94
CA ASN A 123 12.36 -26.87 -17.03
C ASN A 123 11.33 -26.44 -15.97
N PRO A 124 11.75 -25.71 -14.92
CA PRO A 124 10.85 -25.19 -13.87
C PRO A 124 9.75 -24.25 -14.37
N ASP A 125 9.91 -23.64 -15.54
CA ASP A 125 8.93 -22.68 -16.09
C ASP A 125 7.81 -23.37 -16.88
N ILE A 126 7.86 -24.70 -17.05
CA ILE A 126 6.87 -25.45 -17.83
C ILE A 126 6.29 -26.55 -16.94
N LEU A 127 4.99 -26.44 -16.67
CA LEU A 127 4.20 -27.46 -15.98
C LEU A 127 3.14 -28.04 -16.93
N GLU A 128 2.94 -29.35 -16.86
CA GLU A 128 1.88 -30.03 -17.61
C GLU A 128 0.65 -30.24 -16.73
N ILE A 129 -0.55 -29.96 -17.25
CA ILE A 129 -1.80 -30.23 -16.53
C ILE A 129 -1.87 -31.73 -16.21
N GLY A 130 -2.14 -32.06 -14.95
CA GLY A 130 -2.18 -33.43 -14.44
C GLY A 130 -0.83 -33.98 -13.97
N GLN A 131 0.27 -33.26 -14.16
CA GLN A 131 1.59 -33.62 -13.64
C GLN A 131 1.57 -33.65 -12.11
N LEU A 132 2.14 -34.70 -11.52
CA LEU A 132 2.34 -34.77 -10.07
C LEU A 132 3.65 -34.09 -9.69
N ILE A 133 3.59 -33.23 -8.68
CA ILE A 133 4.75 -32.60 -8.05
C ILE A 133 4.74 -32.86 -6.55
N THR A 134 5.89 -33.17 -5.99
CA THR A 134 6.13 -33.28 -4.56
C THR A 134 6.30 -31.89 -3.95
N ILE A 135 5.42 -31.54 -3.04
CA ILE A 135 5.57 -30.36 -2.20
C ILE A 135 6.41 -30.78 -0.98
N PRO A 136 7.65 -30.30 -0.78
CA PRO A 136 8.46 -30.68 0.38
C PRO A 136 7.90 -30.05 1.66
N ALA A 137 7.95 -30.76 2.81
CA ALA A 137 7.65 -30.14 4.10
C ALA A 137 8.78 -29.21 4.53
N PRO A 138 8.47 -28.06 5.15
CA PRO A 138 9.50 -27.21 5.71
C PRO A 138 10.21 -27.90 6.90
N PRO A 139 11.50 -27.62 7.14
CA PRO A 139 12.22 -28.18 8.27
C PRO A 139 11.56 -27.77 9.60
N PRO A 140 11.27 -28.71 10.51
CA PRO A 140 10.68 -28.38 11.79
C PRO A 140 11.69 -27.62 12.66
N VAL A 141 11.30 -26.43 13.11
CA VAL A 141 12.07 -25.62 14.08
C VAL A 141 11.19 -25.24 15.27
N GLY A 142 11.84 -24.77 16.34
CA GLY A 142 11.15 -24.35 17.58
C GLY A 142 10.15 -23.22 17.33
N MET A 143 9.16 -23.12 18.21
CA MET A 143 8.16 -22.04 18.20
C MET A 143 8.83 -20.66 18.23
N GLY A 144 8.25 -19.72 17.49
CA GLY A 144 8.66 -18.32 17.52
C GLY A 144 8.42 -17.66 18.88
N PRO A 145 8.99 -16.47 19.13
CA PRO A 145 8.81 -15.78 20.40
C PRO A 145 7.40 -15.19 20.53
N ALA A 146 6.85 -15.29 21.74
CA ALA A 146 5.61 -14.63 22.16
C ALA A 146 5.76 -13.11 22.42
N PHE A 147 6.97 -12.56 22.27
CA PHE A 147 7.26 -11.16 22.58
C PHE A 147 6.52 -10.24 21.60
N LYS A 148 5.71 -9.32 22.16
CA LYS A 148 4.96 -8.33 21.38
C LYS A 148 5.81 -7.09 21.14
N ILE A 149 6.02 -6.76 19.86
CA ILE A 149 6.92 -5.67 19.43
C ILE A 149 6.18 -4.34 19.41
N ILE A 150 4.96 -4.32 18.87
CA ILE A 150 4.10 -3.13 18.75
C ILE A 150 2.62 -3.53 18.92
N PRO A 151 1.71 -2.62 19.31
CA PRO A 151 0.26 -2.86 19.22
C PRO A 151 -0.23 -2.82 17.76
N ASP A 152 -1.46 -3.28 17.52
CA ASP A 152 -2.06 -3.33 16.17
C ASP A 152 -2.22 -1.91 15.61
N SER A 153 -2.70 -0.97 16.44
CA SER A 153 -2.83 0.44 16.07
C SER A 153 -1.52 1.16 15.75
N GLU A 154 -0.35 0.58 16.09
CA GLU A 154 0.96 1.16 15.73
C GLU A 154 1.55 0.60 14.44
N LEU A 155 0.99 -0.47 13.88
CA LEU A 155 1.29 -0.86 12.50
C LEU A 155 0.54 0.05 11.53
N VAL A 156 -0.74 0.28 11.80
CA VAL A 156 -1.64 1.07 10.96
C VAL A 156 -1.32 2.55 11.04
N TYR A 157 -1.41 3.29 9.93
CA TYR A 157 -1.38 4.75 9.95
C TYR A 157 -2.70 5.31 10.52
N GLY A 158 -2.86 5.15 11.83
CA GLY A 158 -4.10 5.40 12.56
C GLY A 158 -4.04 6.61 13.52
N PRO A 159 -5.04 6.76 14.41
CA PRO A 159 -5.30 8.01 15.13
C PRO A 159 -4.11 8.54 15.95
N ALA A 160 -3.36 7.66 16.63
CA ALA A 160 -2.21 8.04 17.44
C ALA A 160 -1.05 8.64 16.63
N SER A 161 -0.96 8.31 15.34
CA SER A 161 0.06 8.86 14.42
C SER A 161 -0.37 10.11 13.67
N ALA A 162 -1.65 10.50 13.71
CA ALA A 162 -2.17 11.64 12.94
C ALA A 162 -1.51 12.98 13.28
N TYR A 163 -1.01 13.12 14.51
CA TYR A 163 -0.34 14.34 15.00
C TYR A 163 1.19 14.20 15.08
N PHE A 164 1.77 13.12 14.55
CA PHE A 164 3.21 12.94 14.52
C PHE A 164 3.84 13.87 13.46
N ASN A 165 4.63 14.85 13.90
CA ASN A 165 5.34 15.73 12.98
C ASN A 165 6.57 15.02 12.39
N LEU A 166 6.35 14.39 11.24
CA LEU A 166 7.36 13.64 10.50
C LEU A 166 8.55 14.52 10.07
N VAL A 167 8.28 15.73 9.61
CA VAL A 167 9.30 16.67 9.12
C VAL A 167 10.25 17.05 10.28
N ASP A 168 9.70 17.52 11.40
CA ASP A 168 10.49 17.93 12.55
C ASP A 168 11.30 16.75 13.11
N PHE A 169 10.73 15.55 13.12
CA PHE A 169 11.44 14.37 13.59
C PHE A 169 12.64 14.04 12.69
N ILE A 170 12.43 13.91 11.37
CA ILE A 170 13.52 13.55 10.43
C ILE A 170 14.60 14.63 10.44
N GLN A 171 14.22 15.90 10.32
CA GLN A 171 15.17 17.01 10.30
C GLN A 171 15.88 17.17 11.64
N GLY A 172 15.19 16.94 12.76
CA GLY A 172 15.78 16.95 14.10
C GLY A 172 16.79 15.83 14.36
N LYS A 173 16.67 14.68 13.67
CA LYS A 173 17.66 13.61 13.73
C LYS A 173 18.89 13.90 12.86
N GLY A 174 18.71 14.61 11.74
CA GLY A 174 19.82 15.10 10.91
C GLY A 174 20.67 14.01 10.22
N GLY A 175 20.15 12.78 10.12
CA GLY A 175 20.81 11.69 9.40
C GLY A 175 20.71 11.82 7.87
N TYR A 176 21.17 10.80 7.16
CA TYR A 176 21.18 10.74 5.70
C TYR A 176 19.80 10.96 5.08
N LEU A 177 18.76 10.40 5.68
CA LEU A 177 17.37 10.57 5.23
C LEU A 177 16.96 12.05 5.14
N ALA A 178 17.44 12.91 6.05
CA ALA A 178 17.08 14.32 6.10
C ALA A 178 17.63 15.12 4.90
N GLN A 179 18.67 14.61 4.25
CA GLN A 179 19.32 15.21 3.08
C GLN A 179 19.04 14.42 1.78
N TYR A 180 18.35 13.29 1.90
CA TYR A 180 18.07 12.41 0.77
C TYR A 180 17.01 12.99 -0.16
N SER A 181 17.16 12.72 -1.46
CA SER A 181 16.13 12.94 -2.47
C SER A 181 16.24 11.91 -3.58
N GLU A 182 15.11 11.52 -4.18
CA GLU A 182 15.06 10.65 -5.36
C GLU A 182 13.99 11.12 -6.35
N ASP A 183 14.11 10.68 -7.61
CA ASP A 183 13.08 10.91 -8.63
C ASP A 183 12.06 9.77 -8.60
N ILE A 184 10.79 10.12 -8.47
CA ILE A 184 9.66 9.18 -8.51
C ILE A 184 8.66 9.76 -9.51
N ASP A 185 8.38 8.99 -10.55
CA ASP A 185 7.43 9.36 -11.62
C ASP A 185 7.76 10.72 -12.28
N GLY A 186 9.06 11.04 -12.42
CA GLY A 186 9.54 12.28 -13.05
C GLY A 186 9.48 13.52 -12.15
N ARG A 187 9.26 13.33 -10.84
CA ARG A 187 9.30 14.40 -9.83
C ARG A 187 10.30 14.05 -8.73
N THR A 188 11.10 15.03 -8.33
CA THR A 188 12.01 14.90 -7.19
C THR A 188 11.23 14.94 -5.88
N HIS A 189 11.44 13.94 -5.03
CA HIS A 189 10.89 13.82 -3.68
C HIS A 189 12.03 13.77 -2.66
N THR A 190 11.88 14.49 -1.56
CA THR A 190 12.77 14.39 -0.39
C THR A 190 12.52 13.09 0.38
N GLY A 191 13.50 12.62 1.16
CA GLY A 191 13.32 11.43 2.00
C GLY A 191 12.09 11.50 2.92
N THR A 192 11.75 12.70 3.41
CA THR A 192 10.52 12.94 4.18
C THR A 192 9.26 12.71 3.36
N GLN A 193 9.19 13.26 2.15
CA GLN A 193 8.05 13.07 1.25
C GLN A 193 7.89 11.61 0.81
N VAL A 194 9.00 10.88 0.68
CA VAL A 194 8.94 9.44 0.38
C VAL A 194 8.31 8.66 1.54
N VAL A 195 8.75 8.89 2.78
CA VAL A 195 8.15 8.24 3.97
C VAL A 195 6.68 8.60 4.11
N GLU A 196 6.32 9.86 3.91
CA GLU A 196 4.93 10.33 3.95
C GLU A 196 4.07 9.65 2.89
N ARG A 197 4.54 9.58 1.64
CA ARG A 197 3.83 8.91 0.54
C ARG A 197 3.55 7.45 0.88
N ILE A 198 4.56 6.71 1.36
CA ILE A 198 4.39 5.30 1.76
C ILE A 198 3.38 5.15 2.89
N ALA A 199 3.41 6.03 3.89
CA ALA A 199 2.46 5.99 4.98
C ALA A 199 1.01 6.14 4.50
N TYR A 200 0.73 7.08 3.59
CA TYR A 200 -0.61 7.28 3.02
C TYR A 200 -1.07 6.16 2.07
N GLU A 201 -0.16 5.69 1.22
CA GLU A 201 -0.44 4.67 0.22
C GLU A 201 -0.75 3.33 0.88
N TYR A 202 0.14 2.84 1.73
CA TYR A 202 0.01 1.52 2.36
C TYR A 202 -0.77 1.54 3.68
N SER A 203 -1.07 2.73 4.22
CA SER A 203 -1.65 2.93 5.55
C SER A 203 -0.80 2.30 6.67
N VAL A 204 0.51 2.58 6.63
CA VAL A 204 1.50 2.10 7.61
C VAL A 204 2.08 3.27 8.40
N ASN A 205 2.16 3.11 9.72
CA ASN A 205 2.58 4.17 10.63
C ASN A 205 4.01 4.68 10.33
N PRO A 206 4.21 6.00 10.12
CA PRO A 206 5.52 6.56 9.81
C PRO A 206 6.55 6.38 10.95
N ARG A 207 6.13 6.27 12.22
CA ARG A 207 7.06 5.95 13.32
C ARG A 207 7.67 4.57 13.15
N LEU A 208 6.86 3.59 12.77
CA LEU A 208 7.32 2.23 12.51
C LEU A 208 8.28 2.19 11.31
N ILE A 209 7.94 2.89 10.21
CA ILE A 209 8.80 3.02 9.04
C ILE A 209 10.18 3.58 9.41
N LEU A 210 10.23 4.64 10.21
CA LEU A 210 11.48 5.26 10.64
C LEU A 210 12.30 4.35 11.57
N ALA A 211 11.65 3.65 12.51
CA ALA A 211 12.34 2.70 13.37
C ALA A 211 12.96 1.54 12.58
N LEU A 212 12.24 1.03 11.57
CA LEU A 212 12.73 -0.02 10.68
C LEU A 212 13.89 0.46 9.80
N LEU A 213 13.77 1.66 9.22
CA LEU A 213 14.81 2.24 8.39
C LEU A 213 16.09 2.48 9.20
N GLU A 214 15.97 2.97 10.43
CA GLU A 214 17.11 3.07 11.36
C GLU A 214 17.71 1.69 11.66
N TYR A 215 16.87 0.70 11.99
CA TYR A 215 17.34 -0.65 12.32
C TYR A 215 18.12 -1.29 11.17
N GLN A 216 17.64 -1.14 9.92
CA GLN A 216 18.25 -1.75 8.75
C GLN A 216 19.51 -1.02 8.26
N SER A 217 19.50 0.32 8.30
CA SER A 217 20.49 1.12 7.56
C SER A 217 21.14 2.24 8.36
N GLY A 218 20.55 2.63 9.49
CA GLY A 218 20.95 3.81 10.24
C GLY A 218 20.69 5.14 9.52
N TRP A 219 19.88 5.16 8.45
CA TRP A 219 19.66 6.37 7.64
C TRP A 219 19.00 7.51 8.42
N VAL A 220 18.29 7.22 9.50
CA VAL A 220 17.58 8.25 10.28
C VAL A 220 18.56 9.05 11.13
N THR A 221 19.57 8.41 11.74
CA THR A 221 20.52 9.09 12.65
C THR A 221 21.90 9.33 12.07
N ARG A 222 22.38 8.49 11.13
CA ARG A 222 23.74 8.59 10.59
C ARG A 222 23.73 9.44 9.34
N SER A 223 24.54 10.51 9.32
CA SER A 223 24.72 11.34 8.13
C SER A 223 25.47 10.63 7.00
N ASN A 224 26.26 9.60 7.34
CA ASN A 224 27.02 8.78 6.39
C ASN A 224 26.85 7.29 6.76
N PRO A 225 25.72 6.66 6.40
CA PRO A 225 25.45 5.25 6.64
C PRO A 225 26.37 4.36 5.80
N ASP A 226 26.31 3.05 6.04
CA ASP A 226 27.12 2.08 5.29
C ASP A 226 26.77 2.14 3.79
N GLU A 227 27.79 2.17 2.93
CA GLU A 227 27.65 2.29 1.47
C GLU A 227 26.76 1.18 0.89
N SER A 228 26.81 -0.03 1.47
CA SER A 228 25.98 -1.16 1.06
C SER A 228 24.48 -0.93 1.24
N THR A 229 24.09 0.01 2.10
CA THR A 229 22.69 0.34 2.39
C THR A 229 22.13 1.42 1.47
N LEU A 230 22.96 2.09 0.66
CA LEU A 230 22.55 3.26 -0.12
C LEU A 230 21.54 2.92 -1.23
N GLU A 231 21.67 1.74 -1.85
CA GLU A 231 20.71 1.28 -2.87
C GLU A 231 19.53 0.50 -2.27
N PHE A 232 19.76 -0.20 -1.15
CA PHE A 232 18.82 -1.13 -0.52
C PHE A 232 18.67 -0.87 0.98
N PRO A 233 18.17 0.31 1.40
CA PRO A 233 18.04 0.70 2.80
C PRO A 233 17.25 -0.27 3.69
N MET A 234 16.43 -1.16 3.11
CA MET A 234 15.64 -2.14 3.86
C MET A 234 16.17 -3.57 3.73
N GLY A 235 17.35 -3.76 3.14
CA GLY A 235 18.03 -5.06 3.04
C GLY A 235 17.53 -5.98 1.93
N MET A 236 16.48 -5.60 1.19
CA MET A 236 15.96 -6.40 0.08
C MET A 236 16.76 -6.11 -1.20
N VAL A 237 17.80 -6.91 -1.45
CA VAL A 237 18.67 -6.78 -2.62
C VAL A 237 17.99 -7.35 -3.88
N ASP A 238 17.30 -6.49 -4.62
CA ASP A 238 16.64 -6.78 -5.88
C ASP A 238 16.78 -5.58 -6.82
N SER A 239 17.34 -5.78 -8.03
CA SER A 239 17.61 -4.70 -8.98
C SER A 239 16.36 -3.91 -9.37
N TRP A 240 15.17 -4.51 -9.28
CA TRP A 240 13.89 -3.85 -9.55
C TRP A 240 13.39 -2.98 -8.38
N ARG A 241 14.02 -3.10 -7.21
CA ARG A 241 13.62 -2.43 -5.95
C ARG A 241 14.68 -1.46 -5.43
N LYS A 242 15.56 -0.95 -6.28
CA LYS A 242 16.51 0.11 -5.90
C LYS A 242 15.77 1.41 -5.53
N GLY A 243 16.32 2.14 -4.56
CA GLY A 243 15.80 3.43 -4.11
C GLY A 243 14.89 3.33 -2.89
N LEU A 244 14.73 4.44 -2.18
CA LEU A 244 14.04 4.45 -0.89
C LEU A 244 12.56 4.11 -1.05
N TYR A 245 11.87 4.71 -2.01
CA TYR A 245 10.44 4.47 -2.27
C TYR A 245 10.15 2.99 -2.51
N ARG A 246 10.89 2.32 -3.39
CA ARG A 246 10.63 0.92 -3.73
C ARG A 246 10.95 -0.02 -2.56
N GLN A 247 11.99 0.27 -1.78
CA GLN A 247 12.33 -0.48 -0.58
C GLN A 247 11.27 -0.32 0.52
N LEU A 248 10.79 0.91 0.75
CA LEU A 248 9.76 1.20 1.74
C LEU A 248 8.39 0.68 1.30
N ALA A 249 8.05 0.75 0.01
CA ALA A 249 6.84 0.15 -0.55
C ALA A 249 6.83 -1.37 -0.32
N TRP A 250 7.93 -2.06 -0.65
CA TRP A 250 8.07 -3.49 -0.35
C TRP A 250 7.94 -3.78 1.15
N THR A 251 8.57 -2.96 1.99
CA THR A 251 8.54 -3.11 3.45
C THR A 251 7.11 -2.97 3.99
N ALA A 252 6.43 -1.89 3.64
CA ALA A 252 5.06 -1.61 4.08
C ALA A 252 4.07 -2.68 3.60
N ASN A 253 4.21 -3.11 2.35
CA ASN A 253 3.38 -4.18 1.78
C ASN A 253 3.52 -5.50 2.56
N ASN A 254 4.74 -5.90 2.90
CA ASN A 254 4.95 -7.15 3.63
C ASN A 254 4.55 -7.05 5.11
N MET A 255 4.70 -5.88 5.75
CA MET A 255 4.13 -5.69 7.08
C MET A 255 2.61 -5.84 7.08
N ASN A 256 1.92 -5.22 6.12
CA ASN A 256 0.49 -5.42 5.92
C ASN A 256 0.17 -6.90 5.69
N ARG A 257 0.93 -7.61 4.85
CA ARG A 257 0.70 -9.03 4.57
C ARG A 257 0.71 -9.87 5.83
N GLY A 258 1.72 -9.70 6.70
CA GLY A 258 1.79 -10.39 7.98
C GLY A 258 0.63 -10.03 8.91
N PHE A 259 0.27 -8.74 8.97
CA PHE A 259 -0.84 -8.24 9.78
C PHE A 259 -2.19 -8.86 9.36
N TYR A 260 -2.54 -8.80 8.08
CA TYR A 260 -3.85 -9.25 7.60
C TYR A 260 -3.95 -10.78 7.51
N LEU A 261 -2.87 -11.49 7.16
CA LEU A 261 -2.87 -12.96 7.23
C LEU A 261 -3.06 -13.45 8.66
N TRP A 262 -2.48 -12.78 9.66
CA TRP A 262 -2.73 -13.10 11.07
C TRP A 262 -4.20 -12.90 11.45
N ARG A 263 -4.79 -11.76 11.08
CA ARG A 263 -6.18 -11.39 11.39
C ARG A 263 -7.21 -12.39 10.87
N VAL A 264 -6.92 -13.06 9.75
CA VAL A 264 -7.81 -14.04 9.13
C VAL A 264 -7.42 -15.50 9.42
N ASN A 265 -6.46 -15.74 10.33
CA ASN A 265 -5.87 -17.07 10.59
C ASN A 265 -5.34 -17.75 9.31
N GLY A 266 -4.85 -16.97 8.35
CA GLY A 266 -4.36 -17.43 7.05
C GLY A 266 -2.94 -17.98 7.07
N ILE A 267 -2.23 -17.86 8.20
CA ILE A 267 -0.84 -18.32 8.34
C ILE A 267 -0.58 -18.88 9.74
N GLY A 268 0.20 -19.96 9.82
CA GLY A 268 0.59 -20.61 11.08
C GLY A 268 2.09 -20.75 11.31
N ALA A 269 2.91 -20.42 10.31
CA ALA A 269 4.36 -20.39 10.42
C ALA A 269 4.96 -19.29 9.53
N TRP A 270 6.06 -18.69 9.98
CA TRP A 270 6.89 -17.81 9.16
C TRP A 270 7.94 -18.61 8.42
N LEU A 271 7.97 -18.48 7.09
CA LEU A 271 9.06 -19.01 6.29
C LEU A 271 10.21 -18.01 6.26
N LEU A 272 11.39 -18.45 6.71
CA LEU A 272 12.58 -17.63 6.79
C LEU A 272 13.38 -17.63 5.49
N ALA A 273 14.29 -16.66 5.36
CA ALA A 273 15.22 -16.56 4.24
C ALA A 273 16.20 -17.75 4.12
N ASP A 274 16.27 -18.63 5.12
CA ASP A 274 17.04 -19.88 5.13
C ASP A 274 16.16 -21.14 4.95
N SER A 275 14.91 -20.96 4.51
CA SER A 275 13.90 -22.03 4.32
C SER A 275 13.36 -22.65 5.61
N SER A 276 13.78 -22.21 6.80
CA SER A 276 13.18 -22.69 8.05
C SER A 276 11.75 -22.16 8.22
N ALA A 277 10.82 -23.00 8.70
CA ALA A 277 9.46 -22.56 9.00
C ALA A 277 9.25 -22.49 10.51
N ILE A 278 9.17 -21.28 11.04
CA ILE A 278 8.98 -21.01 12.47
C ILE A 278 7.49 -20.99 12.78
N PRO A 279 6.95 -21.95 13.56
CA PRO A 279 5.56 -21.88 14.02
C PRO A 279 5.33 -20.57 14.78
N ILE A 280 4.26 -19.87 14.45
CA ILE A 280 3.95 -18.59 15.09
C ILE A 280 3.42 -18.87 16.50
N ASP A 281 3.87 -18.10 17.50
CA ASP A 281 3.30 -18.19 18.83
C ASP A 281 1.86 -17.66 18.80
N PRO A 282 0.86 -18.44 19.25
CA PRO A 282 -0.56 -18.08 19.12
C PRO A 282 -0.96 -16.86 19.96
N THR A 283 -0.07 -16.31 20.80
CA THR A 283 -0.37 -15.22 21.73
C THR A 283 0.15 -13.85 21.28
N ILE A 284 0.83 -13.75 20.13
CA ILE A 284 1.21 -12.45 19.56
C ILE A 284 -0.04 -11.69 19.06
N ASN A 285 0.10 -10.41 18.79
CA ASN A 285 -0.94 -9.58 18.16
C ASN A 285 -0.64 -9.38 16.66
N ALA A 286 -1.57 -8.78 15.92
CA ALA A 286 -1.44 -8.58 14.47
C ALA A 286 -0.29 -7.61 14.12
N GLY A 287 -0.10 -6.54 14.91
CA GLY A 287 1.00 -5.59 14.72
C GLY A 287 2.37 -6.27 14.80
N THR A 288 2.55 -7.15 15.78
CA THR A 288 3.76 -7.99 15.92
C THR A 288 3.88 -8.99 14.78
N ALA A 289 2.79 -9.60 14.35
CA ALA A 289 2.79 -10.53 13.22
C ALA A 289 3.29 -9.87 11.92
N GLY A 290 2.87 -8.63 11.66
CA GLY A 290 3.37 -7.84 10.52
C GLY A 290 4.90 -7.62 10.56
N VAL A 291 5.44 -7.25 11.71
CA VAL A 291 6.90 -7.07 11.88
C VAL A 291 7.65 -8.40 11.78
N GLN A 292 7.15 -9.45 12.43
CA GLN A 292 7.75 -10.78 12.39
C GLN A 292 7.80 -11.33 10.95
N HIS A 293 6.73 -11.14 10.17
CA HIS A 293 6.68 -11.52 8.76
C HIS A 293 7.71 -10.78 7.93
N LEU A 294 7.80 -9.45 8.05
CA LEU A 294 8.78 -8.65 7.30
C LEU A 294 10.21 -9.17 7.52
N PHE A 295 10.62 -9.36 8.77
CA PHE A 295 11.96 -9.85 9.06
C PHE A 295 12.16 -11.30 8.61
N SER A 296 11.09 -12.10 8.51
CA SER A 296 11.18 -13.48 8.05
C SER A 296 11.72 -13.56 6.62
N LEU A 297 11.36 -12.57 5.79
CA LEU A 297 11.81 -12.46 4.41
C LEU A 297 13.27 -12.03 4.27
N LEU A 298 13.86 -11.45 5.32
CA LEU A 298 15.21 -10.88 5.29
C LEU A 298 16.25 -11.76 5.97
N TYR A 299 15.86 -12.53 6.98
CA TYR A 299 16.79 -13.10 7.93
C TYR A 299 16.67 -14.62 8.06
N ASN A 300 17.82 -15.24 8.33
CA ASN A 300 17.90 -16.59 8.87
C ASN A 300 17.48 -16.61 10.35
N ARG A 301 17.33 -17.80 10.94
CA ARG A 301 16.76 -17.91 12.29
C ARG A 301 17.46 -17.08 13.37
N PRO A 302 18.79 -17.16 13.56
CA PRO A 302 19.45 -16.37 14.63
C PRO A 302 19.27 -14.86 14.46
N SER A 303 19.37 -14.35 13.22
CA SER A 303 19.22 -12.93 12.94
C SER A 303 17.77 -12.47 13.06
N TRP A 304 16.83 -13.34 12.69
CA TRP A 304 15.40 -13.12 12.86
C TRP A 304 15.04 -13.01 14.34
N GLU A 305 15.45 -13.99 15.15
CA GLU A 305 15.20 -14.00 16.61
C GLU A 305 15.76 -12.75 17.29
N ALA A 306 16.96 -12.29 16.88
CA ALA A 306 17.51 -11.03 17.37
C ALA A 306 16.64 -9.83 16.97
N ALA A 307 16.21 -9.75 15.70
CA ALA A 307 15.43 -8.63 15.18
C ALA A 307 14.04 -8.48 15.83
N VAL A 308 13.41 -9.61 16.17
CA VAL A 308 12.06 -9.65 16.77
C VAL A 308 12.09 -9.67 18.31
N SER A 309 13.27 -9.55 18.93
CA SER A 309 13.44 -9.51 20.38
C SER A 309 13.29 -8.09 20.97
N SER A 310 13.39 -7.98 22.30
CA SER A 310 13.47 -6.68 22.99
C SER A 310 14.68 -5.84 22.58
N ASP A 311 15.75 -6.46 22.09
CA ASP A 311 17.00 -5.79 21.71
C ASP A 311 17.04 -5.43 20.22
N GLY A 312 16.06 -5.89 19.44
CA GLY A 312 15.93 -5.64 18.01
C GLY A 312 15.16 -4.37 17.69
N LEU A 313 14.15 -4.46 16.81
CA LEU A 313 13.34 -3.32 16.39
C LEU A 313 12.68 -2.59 17.58
N PHE A 314 12.23 -3.34 18.58
CA PHE A 314 11.61 -2.78 19.78
C PHE A 314 12.52 -1.75 20.48
N ALA A 315 13.82 -2.05 20.61
CA ALA A 315 14.77 -1.13 21.24
C ALA A 315 14.92 0.17 20.45
N ILE A 316 14.97 0.09 19.12
CA ILE A 316 15.06 1.27 18.23
C ILE A 316 13.80 2.12 18.34
N TYR A 317 12.62 1.49 18.25
CA TYR A 317 11.37 2.19 18.41
C TYR A 317 11.32 2.88 19.78
N ASN A 318 11.65 2.16 20.85
CA ASN A 318 11.63 2.70 22.21
C ASN A 318 12.61 3.87 22.39
N ALA A 319 13.78 3.83 21.75
CA ALA A 319 14.74 4.93 21.77
C ALA A 319 14.25 6.17 21.01
N PHE A 320 13.44 5.99 19.96
CA PHE A 320 12.93 7.09 19.14
C PHE A 320 11.67 7.72 19.70
N PHE A 321 10.73 6.89 20.17
CA PHE A 321 9.36 7.31 20.46
C PHE A 321 8.90 6.92 21.85
N GLY A 322 9.71 6.18 22.62
CA GLY A 322 9.27 5.58 23.88
C GLY A 322 8.49 4.29 23.66
N TYR A 323 7.86 3.79 24.73
CA TYR A 323 7.30 2.46 24.72
C TYR A 323 6.11 2.34 23.72
N PRO A 324 6.16 1.42 22.74
CA PRO A 324 5.19 1.37 21.64
C PRO A 324 3.73 1.31 22.09
N PHE A 325 3.44 0.55 23.16
CA PHE A 325 2.06 0.34 23.59
C PHE A 325 1.47 1.51 24.39
N ASP A 326 2.25 2.57 24.67
CA ASP A 326 1.69 3.82 25.21
C ASP A 326 0.88 4.59 24.16
N TYR A 327 1.03 4.21 22.89
CA TYR A 327 0.28 4.75 21.75
C TYR A 327 -0.88 3.85 21.29
N ALA A 328 -1.17 2.76 22.02
CA ALA A 328 -2.22 1.82 21.64
C ALA A 328 -3.60 2.50 21.64
N VAL A 329 -4.33 2.40 20.53
CA VAL A 329 -5.74 2.80 20.40
C VAL A 329 -6.54 1.54 20.12
N GLU A 330 -7.02 0.89 21.18
CA GLU A 330 -7.65 -0.43 21.09
C GLU A 330 -9.05 -0.47 21.75
N PRO A 331 -10.03 -1.15 21.12
CA PRO A 331 -9.93 -1.79 19.80
C PRO A 331 -9.90 -0.74 18.68
N LEU A 332 -9.03 -0.94 17.69
CA LEU A 332 -8.94 -0.02 16.52
C LEU A 332 -10.26 0.04 15.74
N LEU A 333 -10.94 -1.10 15.63
CA LEU A 333 -12.31 -1.23 15.11
C LEU A 333 -13.29 -1.40 16.29
N PRO A 334 -14.17 -0.43 16.56
CA PRO A 334 -15.10 -0.53 17.69
C PRO A 334 -16.14 -1.64 17.46
N PRO A 335 -16.59 -2.33 18.53
CA PRO A 335 -17.67 -3.30 18.43
C PRO A 335 -18.94 -2.69 17.82
N GLY A 336 -19.56 -3.39 16.87
CA GLY A 336 -20.77 -2.92 16.20
C GLY A 336 -20.53 -1.83 15.16
N LEU A 337 -19.28 -1.61 14.73
CA LEU A 337 -18.97 -0.73 13.60
C LEU A 337 -19.81 -1.10 12.37
N SER A 338 -20.45 -0.09 11.78
CA SER A 338 -21.23 -0.22 10.55
C SER A 338 -20.70 0.74 9.48
N GLN A 339 -20.74 0.30 8.23
CA GLN A 339 -20.43 1.16 7.08
C GLN A 339 -21.49 2.27 6.94
N PRO A 340 -21.10 3.51 6.62
CA PRO A 340 -22.02 4.54 6.14
C PRO A 340 -22.79 4.09 4.90
N ALA A 341 -23.95 4.71 4.66
CA ALA A 341 -24.67 4.50 3.41
C ALA A 341 -23.81 4.95 2.23
N MET A 342 -23.69 4.09 1.23
CA MET A 342 -22.92 4.34 0.02
C MET A 342 -23.71 3.91 -1.21
N GLN A 343 -23.60 4.69 -2.28
CA GLN A 343 -24.17 4.39 -3.60
C GLN A 343 -23.09 3.89 -4.56
N LEU A 344 -23.47 3.29 -5.68
CA LEU A 344 -22.55 2.92 -6.74
C LEU A 344 -21.78 4.15 -7.27
N PRO A 345 -20.47 4.03 -7.56
CA PRO A 345 -19.60 5.14 -8.00
C PRO A 345 -19.81 5.59 -9.47
N MET A 346 -20.99 5.37 -10.06
CA MET A 346 -21.31 5.73 -11.45
C MET A 346 -22.59 6.58 -11.52
N GLN A 347 -22.69 7.40 -12.57
CA GLN A 347 -23.88 8.18 -12.84
C GLN A 347 -25.11 7.29 -13.12
N PRO A 348 -26.32 7.68 -12.69
CA PRO A 348 -27.55 6.98 -13.04
C PRO A 348 -27.72 6.80 -14.55
N GLY A 349 -28.20 5.64 -14.98
CA GLY A 349 -28.42 5.37 -16.40
C GLY A 349 -27.16 4.97 -17.18
N LYS A 350 -25.98 4.88 -16.54
CA LYS A 350 -24.74 4.36 -17.13
C LYS A 350 -24.48 2.92 -16.70
N THR A 351 -24.23 2.05 -17.66
CA THR A 351 -23.87 0.65 -17.40
C THR A 351 -22.36 0.51 -17.35
N TRP A 352 -21.84 0.12 -16.19
CA TRP A 352 -20.44 -0.22 -15.98
C TRP A 352 -20.29 -1.74 -15.86
N SER A 353 -19.07 -2.24 -15.81
CA SER A 353 -18.79 -3.66 -15.57
C SER A 353 -18.13 -3.84 -14.22
N TYR A 354 -18.57 -4.83 -13.44
CA TYR A 354 -17.90 -5.27 -12.23
C TYR A 354 -16.72 -6.18 -12.61
N THR A 355 -15.51 -5.62 -12.58
CA THR A 355 -14.34 -6.25 -13.20
C THR A 355 -13.37 -6.91 -12.23
N GLY A 356 -13.49 -6.62 -10.94
CA GLY A 356 -12.61 -7.16 -9.91
C GLY A 356 -13.36 -7.38 -8.60
N GLY A 357 -13.31 -8.62 -8.12
CA GLY A 357 -13.76 -9.06 -6.80
C GLY A 357 -12.94 -8.43 -5.67
N PRO A 358 -13.17 -8.83 -4.41
CA PRO A 358 -12.34 -8.44 -3.28
C PRO A 358 -10.85 -8.66 -3.53
N HIS A 359 -10.04 -7.61 -3.40
CA HIS A 359 -8.58 -7.66 -3.53
C HIS A 359 -7.91 -6.52 -2.76
N GLY A 360 -6.57 -6.50 -2.71
CA GLY A 360 -5.81 -5.57 -1.89
C GLY A 360 -6.21 -4.10 -2.03
N GLY A 361 -6.47 -3.42 -0.92
CA GLY A 361 -6.82 -1.98 -0.90
C GLY A 361 -5.73 -1.07 -1.49
N TRP A 362 -4.47 -1.44 -1.24
CA TRP A 362 -3.27 -0.93 -1.91
C TRP A 362 -2.18 -2.01 -1.84
N GLY A 363 -1.53 -2.26 -2.98
CA GLY A 363 -0.66 -3.44 -3.12
C GLY A 363 -1.42 -4.74 -2.87
N ASP A 364 -0.69 -5.85 -2.75
CA ASP A 364 -1.26 -7.20 -2.54
C ASP A 364 -1.08 -7.68 -1.08
N GLY A 365 -0.56 -6.82 -0.19
CA GLY A 365 -0.34 -7.13 1.22
C GLY A 365 -1.43 -6.63 2.16
N SER A 366 -2.23 -5.64 1.75
CA SER A 366 -3.33 -5.13 2.57
C SER A 366 -4.48 -6.14 2.68
N ALA A 367 -5.49 -5.85 3.52
CA ALA A 367 -6.76 -6.57 3.44
C ALA A 367 -7.31 -6.50 2.01
N TRP A 368 -8.11 -7.49 1.64
CA TRP A 368 -8.90 -7.48 0.41
C TRP A 368 -10.04 -6.46 0.49
N ALA A 369 -9.67 -5.18 0.57
CA ALA A 369 -10.53 -4.04 0.88
C ALA A 369 -11.07 -3.32 -0.36
N ALA A 370 -10.59 -3.68 -1.55
CA ALA A 370 -10.94 -3.07 -2.82
C ALA A 370 -11.88 -3.93 -3.67
N ILE A 371 -12.57 -3.25 -4.59
CA ILE A 371 -13.34 -3.82 -5.69
C ILE A 371 -13.24 -2.90 -6.92
N ASP A 372 -13.36 -3.47 -8.12
CA ASP A 372 -13.14 -2.73 -9.38
C ASP A 372 -14.36 -2.60 -10.27
N PHE A 373 -14.48 -1.43 -10.90
CA PHE A 373 -15.48 -1.16 -11.93
C PHE A 373 -14.85 -0.57 -13.19
N ALA A 374 -15.11 -1.15 -14.36
CA ALA A 374 -14.69 -0.59 -15.64
C ALA A 374 -15.82 0.27 -16.26
N PRO A 375 -15.49 1.46 -16.81
CA PRO A 375 -16.47 2.27 -17.52
C PRO A 375 -16.93 1.58 -18.82
N PRO A 376 -18.11 1.95 -19.33
CA PRO A 376 -18.58 1.46 -20.63
C PRO A 376 -17.60 1.81 -21.76
N GLY A 377 -17.50 0.91 -22.74
CA GLY A 377 -16.65 1.06 -23.92
C GLY A 377 -16.21 -0.28 -24.49
N GLU A 378 -15.72 -0.29 -25.73
CA GLU A 378 -15.26 -1.51 -26.42
C GLU A 378 -13.73 -1.65 -26.45
N ALA A 379 -13.00 -0.59 -26.11
CA ALA A 379 -11.55 -0.58 -26.17
C ALA A 379 -10.92 -1.29 -24.95
N LEU A 380 -9.91 -2.10 -25.22
CA LEU A 380 -9.13 -2.83 -24.23
C LEU A 380 -7.89 -2.04 -23.80
N GLY A 381 -7.40 -2.33 -22.60
CA GLY A 381 -6.21 -1.67 -22.05
C GLY A 381 -6.49 -0.26 -21.53
N CYS A 382 -5.43 0.55 -21.46
CA CYS A 382 -5.52 1.91 -20.95
C CYS A 382 -6.02 2.89 -22.01
N VAL A 383 -7.24 3.37 -21.82
CA VAL A 383 -7.95 4.26 -22.73
C VAL A 383 -8.62 5.41 -22.01
N ASN A 384 -8.69 6.57 -22.63
CA ASN A 384 -9.41 7.69 -22.05
C ASN A 384 -10.91 7.39 -22.01
N SER A 385 -11.55 7.75 -20.90
CA SER A 385 -12.99 7.69 -20.73
C SER A 385 -13.52 9.08 -20.40
N ASP A 386 -14.66 9.45 -20.99
CA ASP A 386 -15.39 10.66 -20.63
C ASP A 386 -16.52 10.38 -19.61
N GLU A 387 -16.63 9.13 -19.15
CA GLU A 387 -17.57 8.76 -18.09
C GLU A 387 -17.09 9.27 -16.74
N TRP A 388 -18.02 9.58 -15.86
CA TRP A 388 -17.72 10.11 -14.53
C TRP A 388 -17.71 9.02 -13.48
N VAL A 389 -16.64 8.99 -12.69
CA VAL A 389 -16.68 8.46 -11.32
C VAL A 389 -17.39 9.51 -10.45
N VAL A 390 -18.35 9.06 -9.65
CA VAL A 390 -19.07 9.93 -8.70
C VAL A 390 -18.86 9.49 -7.26
N ALA A 391 -19.03 10.42 -6.33
CA ALA A 391 -18.85 10.16 -4.91
C ALA A 391 -19.86 9.10 -4.44
N VAL A 392 -19.39 8.09 -3.71
CA VAL A 392 -20.24 7.03 -3.14
C VAL A 392 -21.00 7.51 -1.90
N SER A 393 -20.52 8.55 -1.23
CA SER A 393 -21.17 9.12 -0.05
C SER A 393 -20.90 10.62 0.04
N ASP A 394 -21.51 11.27 1.04
CA ASP A 394 -21.25 12.66 1.39
C ASP A 394 -19.93 12.77 2.16
N GLY A 395 -19.07 13.72 1.81
CA GLY A 395 -17.79 13.85 2.49
C GLY A 395 -16.83 14.88 1.91
N ARG A 396 -15.73 15.11 2.61
CA ARG A 396 -14.68 16.05 2.20
C ARG A 396 -13.55 15.31 1.49
N ILE A 397 -13.02 15.87 0.42
CA ILE A 397 -11.81 15.36 -0.22
C ILE A 397 -10.60 15.80 0.61
N ILE A 398 -9.88 14.85 1.20
CA ILE A 398 -8.70 15.12 2.04
C ILE A 398 -7.39 14.92 1.29
N ARG A 399 -7.41 14.15 0.20
CA ARG A 399 -6.24 13.94 -0.68
C ARG A 399 -6.67 13.77 -2.12
N SER A 400 -5.96 14.41 -3.05
CA SER A 400 -6.17 14.26 -4.50
C SER A 400 -4.86 14.49 -5.23
N SER A 401 -4.16 13.41 -5.55
CA SER A 401 -2.89 13.45 -6.28
C SER A 401 -2.60 12.09 -6.88
N ASP A 402 -1.76 12.07 -7.92
CA ASP A 402 -1.12 10.85 -8.42
C ASP A 402 -2.10 9.69 -8.65
N GLY A 403 -3.23 9.95 -9.31
CA GLY A 403 -4.25 8.94 -9.63
C GLY A 403 -5.16 8.53 -8.48
N ALA A 404 -4.96 9.04 -7.26
CA ALA A 404 -5.72 8.73 -6.07
C ALA A 404 -6.52 9.94 -5.56
N VAL A 405 -7.77 9.69 -5.16
CA VAL A 405 -8.62 10.61 -4.42
C VAL A 405 -9.07 9.93 -3.13
N VAL A 406 -8.89 10.58 -1.99
CA VAL A 406 -9.40 10.10 -0.70
C VAL A 406 -10.47 11.04 -0.19
N GLN A 407 -11.62 10.46 0.09
CA GLN A 407 -12.77 11.13 0.68
C GLN A 407 -12.94 10.70 2.12
N ASP A 408 -13.06 11.68 3.00
CA ASP A 408 -13.38 11.56 4.41
C ASP A 408 -14.90 11.66 4.62
N LEU A 409 -15.47 10.67 5.31
CA LEU A 409 -16.90 10.52 5.53
C LEU A 409 -17.34 10.88 6.95
N ASP A 410 -16.42 11.32 7.81
CA ASP A 410 -16.73 11.70 9.19
C ASP A 410 -17.45 13.06 9.32
N TYR A 411 -17.66 13.75 8.19
CA TYR A 411 -18.14 15.13 8.13
C TYR A 411 -19.54 15.37 8.72
N SER A 412 -20.29 14.29 9.02
CA SER A 412 -21.55 14.37 9.77
C SER A 412 -21.37 14.02 11.26
N GLY A 413 -20.73 14.90 12.04
CA GLY A 413 -20.55 14.65 13.48
C GLY A 413 -19.49 15.50 14.17
N VAL A 414 -19.06 15.03 15.36
CA VAL A 414 -18.16 15.74 16.31
C VAL A 414 -16.69 15.71 15.87
N THR A 415 -16.33 15.05 14.77
CA THR A 415 -14.93 14.85 14.37
C THR A 415 -14.65 15.21 12.91
N ASN A 416 -15.19 16.30 12.37
CA ASN A 416 -14.66 16.87 11.11
C ASN A 416 -13.22 17.35 11.34
N ASP A 417 -12.29 16.41 11.39
CA ASP A 417 -10.90 16.61 11.76
C ASP A 417 -10.01 16.67 10.51
N GLY A 418 -10.49 16.16 9.37
CA GLY A 418 -9.80 16.16 8.09
C GLY A 418 -8.59 15.24 8.06
N LEU A 419 -8.57 14.19 8.88
CA LEU A 419 -7.47 13.25 9.03
C LEU A 419 -7.81 11.92 8.32
N GLU A 420 -6.92 11.44 7.45
CA GLU A 420 -7.09 10.12 6.80
C GLU A 420 -7.02 8.95 7.81
N GLN A 421 -6.51 9.24 9.00
CA GLN A 421 -6.18 8.31 10.07
C GLN A 421 -7.34 8.04 11.03
N THR A 422 -8.45 8.76 10.93
CA THR A 422 -9.62 8.66 11.80
C THR A 422 -10.87 8.41 10.97
N GLY A 423 -11.89 7.83 11.60
CA GLY A 423 -13.20 7.66 10.98
C GLY A 423 -13.19 6.82 9.72
N TRP A 424 -14.19 7.01 8.86
CA TRP A 424 -14.32 6.29 7.59
C TRP A 424 -13.70 7.10 6.46
N THR A 425 -12.83 6.46 5.68
CA THR A 425 -12.31 7.04 4.43
C THR A 425 -12.53 6.10 3.25
N VAL A 426 -12.72 6.69 2.07
CA VAL A 426 -12.87 5.98 0.79
C VAL A 426 -11.77 6.43 -0.16
N LEU A 427 -11.05 5.46 -0.71
CA LEU A 427 -10.08 5.64 -1.78
C LEU A 427 -10.73 5.36 -3.13
N TYR A 428 -10.68 6.34 -4.02
CA TYR A 428 -10.91 6.20 -5.45
C TYR A 428 -9.55 6.25 -6.14
N MET A 429 -9.18 5.19 -6.83
CA MET A 429 -7.88 5.07 -7.47
C MET A 429 -8.05 4.80 -8.96
N HIS A 430 -7.00 5.13 -9.72
CA HIS A 430 -7.03 5.25 -11.16
C HIS A 430 -7.95 6.37 -11.66
N VAL A 431 -7.92 7.52 -10.98
CA VAL A 431 -8.66 8.72 -11.40
C VAL A 431 -7.74 9.67 -12.17
N GLU A 432 -8.09 9.97 -13.43
CA GLU A 432 -7.35 10.85 -14.33
C GLU A 432 -7.09 12.21 -13.68
N SER A 433 -5.98 12.87 -14.01
CA SER A 433 -5.70 14.23 -13.54
C SER A 433 -6.66 15.29 -14.11
N ARG A 434 -7.31 15.02 -15.25
CA ARG A 434 -8.32 15.89 -15.86
C ARG A 434 -9.59 15.89 -15.02
N ASP A 435 -10.07 17.10 -14.69
CA ASP A 435 -11.33 17.33 -13.97
C ASP A 435 -11.45 16.62 -12.61
N ARG A 436 -10.33 16.14 -12.05
CA ARG A 436 -10.28 15.53 -10.73
C ARG A 436 -10.61 16.56 -9.65
N VAL A 437 -11.47 16.19 -8.72
CA VAL A 437 -11.75 17.00 -7.52
C VAL A 437 -10.48 17.31 -6.75
N GLN A 438 -10.44 18.44 -6.07
CA GLN A 438 -9.25 18.92 -5.35
C GLN A 438 -9.36 18.64 -3.86
N ALA A 439 -8.22 18.49 -3.19
CA ALA A 439 -8.20 18.42 -1.73
C ALA A 439 -8.80 19.71 -1.14
N GLY A 440 -9.69 19.54 -0.16
CA GLY A 440 -10.47 20.60 0.46
C GLY A 440 -11.91 20.71 -0.05
N ASP A 441 -12.22 20.17 -1.23
CA ASP A 441 -13.58 20.16 -1.78
C ASP A 441 -14.52 19.32 -0.90
N TYR A 442 -15.79 19.74 -0.81
CA TYR A 442 -16.85 18.92 -0.23
C TYR A 442 -17.74 18.41 -1.35
N VAL A 443 -17.96 17.10 -1.41
CA VAL A 443 -18.78 16.45 -2.42
C VAL A 443 -19.92 15.69 -1.76
N ARG A 444 -21.10 15.74 -2.38
CA ARG A 444 -22.25 14.93 -2.01
C ARG A 444 -22.27 13.64 -2.82
N ALA A 445 -22.93 12.61 -2.28
CA ALA A 445 -23.18 11.37 -2.99
C ALA A 445 -23.75 11.66 -4.39
N GLY A 446 -23.07 11.17 -5.44
CA GLY A 446 -23.43 11.37 -6.84
C GLY A 446 -22.81 12.57 -7.53
N GLU A 447 -22.11 13.45 -6.80
CA GLU A 447 -21.32 14.51 -7.41
C GLU A 447 -20.02 13.97 -8.02
N PRO A 448 -19.49 14.59 -9.09
CA PRO A 448 -18.28 14.12 -9.77
C PRO A 448 -17.05 14.04 -8.87
N ILE A 449 -16.25 12.98 -9.03
CA ILE A 449 -14.91 12.82 -8.46
C ILE A 449 -13.83 13.02 -9.53
N GLY A 450 -14.07 12.54 -10.75
CA GLY A 450 -13.15 12.62 -11.88
C GLY A 450 -13.47 11.55 -12.92
N HIS A 451 -12.50 11.27 -13.79
CA HIS A 451 -12.62 10.26 -14.85
C HIS A 451 -11.81 9.00 -14.52
N PRO A 452 -12.30 7.78 -14.80
CA PRO A 452 -11.52 6.56 -14.63
C PRO A 452 -10.37 6.52 -15.66
N SER A 453 -9.25 5.93 -15.26
CA SER A 453 -7.98 5.97 -16.00
C SER A 453 -7.10 4.76 -15.63
N CYS A 454 -5.78 4.91 -15.79
CA CYS A 454 -4.77 3.99 -15.28
C CYS A 454 -3.71 4.72 -14.45
N GLU A 455 -3.96 5.98 -14.06
CA GLU A 455 -3.04 6.77 -13.26
C GLU A 455 -2.88 6.17 -11.84
N GLY A 456 -1.75 6.44 -11.19
CA GLY A 456 -1.58 6.17 -9.76
C GLY A 456 -1.14 4.76 -9.36
N GLY A 457 -0.87 3.87 -10.30
CA GLY A 457 -0.34 2.55 -9.97
C GLY A 457 -0.24 1.63 -11.16
N VAL A 458 -0.07 0.34 -10.88
CA VAL A 458 -0.13 -0.70 -11.91
C VAL A 458 -1.60 -0.93 -12.25
N SER A 459 -1.93 -0.97 -13.53
CA SER A 459 -3.29 -1.21 -14.02
C SER A 459 -3.23 -1.93 -15.36
N THR A 460 -4.11 -2.91 -15.55
CA THR A 460 -4.25 -3.67 -16.81
C THR A 460 -5.14 -2.95 -17.83
N GLY A 461 -5.92 -1.95 -17.39
CA GLY A 461 -6.75 -1.14 -18.26
C GLY A 461 -7.59 -0.11 -17.50
N THR A 462 -8.34 0.72 -18.21
CA THR A 462 -9.13 1.79 -17.60
C THR A 462 -10.22 1.23 -16.69
N HIS A 463 -10.10 1.49 -15.40
CA HIS A 463 -11.08 1.12 -14.37
C HIS A 463 -11.04 2.11 -13.20
N LEU A 464 -12.00 1.96 -12.30
CA LEU A 464 -11.99 2.55 -10.97
C LEU A 464 -11.67 1.43 -9.98
N HIS A 465 -10.61 1.64 -9.19
CA HIS A 465 -10.31 0.85 -8.00
C HIS A 465 -10.91 1.58 -6.78
N LEU A 466 -11.84 0.92 -6.08
CA LEU A 466 -12.57 1.51 -4.96
C LEU A 466 -12.29 0.72 -3.68
N ALA A 467 -11.73 1.38 -2.67
CA ALA A 467 -11.40 0.77 -1.38
C ALA A 467 -11.81 1.67 -0.21
N ARG A 468 -11.86 1.11 1.00
CA ARG A 468 -12.23 1.87 2.20
C ARG A 468 -11.40 1.48 3.42
N ARG A 469 -11.26 2.44 4.34
CA ARG A 469 -10.56 2.26 5.61
C ARG A 469 -11.40 2.78 6.76
N PHE A 470 -11.13 2.27 7.96
CA PHE A 470 -11.61 2.85 9.21
C PHE A 470 -10.45 3.05 10.18
N ASN A 471 -10.26 4.27 10.70
CA ASN A 471 -9.10 4.63 11.54
C ASN A 471 -7.75 4.20 10.92
N GLY A 472 -7.63 4.35 9.60
CA GLY A 472 -6.49 3.90 8.81
C GLY A 472 -6.46 2.40 8.49
N GLU A 473 -7.19 1.53 9.19
CA GLU A 473 -7.18 0.09 8.90
C GLU A 473 -7.96 -0.20 7.62
N TRP A 474 -7.37 -0.98 6.70
CA TRP A 474 -8.05 -1.42 5.49
C TRP A 474 -9.18 -2.40 5.84
N ILE A 475 -10.41 -2.09 5.44
CA ILE A 475 -11.58 -2.91 5.79
C ILE A 475 -11.89 -3.87 4.65
N PRO A 476 -11.78 -5.21 4.87
CA PRO A 476 -12.08 -6.20 3.85
C PRO A 476 -13.46 -5.99 3.21
N ALA A 477 -13.55 -6.24 1.90
CA ALA A 477 -14.78 -6.07 1.14
C ALA A 477 -15.76 -7.24 1.30
N ASP A 478 -15.31 -8.39 1.82
CA ASP A 478 -16.07 -9.64 1.80
C ASP A 478 -16.24 -10.36 3.15
N GLN A 479 -15.73 -9.77 4.24
CA GLN A 479 -15.78 -10.38 5.57
C GLN A 479 -16.97 -9.88 6.41
N ASN A 480 -16.81 -9.84 7.73
CA ASN A 480 -17.86 -9.48 8.70
C ASN A 480 -18.46 -8.09 8.50
N LEU A 481 -17.71 -7.19 7.87
CA LEU A 481 -18.16 -5.87 7.48
C LEU A 481 -17.95 -5.72 5.97
N PRO A 482 -18.80 -6.30 5.11
CA PRO A 482 -18.58 -6.31 3.66
C PRO A 482 -18.75 -4.91 3.05
N PHE A 483 -18.28 -4.73 1.82
CA PHE A 483 -18.52 -3.51 1.06
C PHE A 483 -19.96 -3.52 0.56
N VAL A 484 -20.73 -2.49 0.90
CA VAL A 484 -22.14 -2.35 0.50
C VAL A 484 -22.33 -1.08 -0.33
N LEU A 485 -22.83 -1.19 -1.56
CA LEU A 485 -23.09 -0.06 -2.48
C LEU A 485 -24.49 -0.18 -3.08
N ASP A 486 -25.41 0.76 -2.82
CA ASP A 486 -26.82 0.68 -3.24
C ASP A 486 -27.43 -0.71 -2.95
N GLU A 487 -27.18 -1.22 -1.73
CA GLU A 487 -27.59 -2.52 -1.21
C GLU A 487 -26.93 -3.75 -1.88
N TRP A 488 -26.07 -3.55 -2.88
CA TRP A 488 -25.20 -4.61 -3.38
C TRP A 488 -24.13 -4.94 -2.36
N VAL A 489 -24.12 -6.19 -1.89
CA VAL A 489 -23.18 -6.66 -0.89
C VAL A 489 -22.06 -7.44 -1.57
N SER A 490 -20.82 -7.03 -1.35
CA SER A 490 -19.63 -7.73 -1.83
C SER A 490 -19.34 -9.00 -1.02
N ARG A 491 -18.87 -10.01 -1.75
CA ARG A 491 -18.58 -11.37 -1.29
C ARG A 491 -17.41 -11.92 -2.09
N GLY A 492 -16.48 -12.59 -1.42
CA GLY A 492 -15.35 -13.27 -2.05
C GLY A 492 -15.63 -14.76 -2.22
N THR A 493 -14.87 -15.40 -3.10
CA THR A 493 -14.85 -16.87 -3.27
C THR A 493 -13.73 -17.54 -2.46
N GLY A 494 -12.86 -16.75 -1.83
CA GLY A 494 -11.63 -17.22 -1.18
C GLY A 494 -10.37 -17.09 -2.04
N TYR A 495 -10.50 -16.55 -3.26
CA TYR A 495 -9.38 -16.18 -4.14
C TYR A 495 -9.41 -14.67 -4.39
N GLU A 496 -8.24 -14.05 -4.44
CA GLU A 496 -8.11 -12.61 -4.70
C GLU A 496 -8.68 -12.30 -6.10
N TYR A 497 -9.37 -11.16 -6.24
CA TYR A 497 -10.09 -10.73 -7.45
C TYR A 497 -11.33 -11.57 -7.82
N ASP A 498 -11.54 -12.72 -7.22
CA ASP A 498 -12.72 -13.56 -7.47
C ASP A 498 -13.81 -13.27 -6.43
N GLY A 499 -14.99 -12.88 -6.91
CA GLY A 499 -16.09 -12.51 -6.03
C GLY A 499 -17.38 -12.16 -6.75
N TYR A 500 -18.37 -11.74 -5.97
CA TYR A 500 -19.67 -11.35 -6.48
C TYR A 500 -20.29 -10.22 -5.68
N LEU A 501 -21.15 -9.45 -6.35
CA LEU A 501 -22.07 -8.51 -5.74
C LEU A 501 -23.47 -9.16 -5.67
N GLN A 502 -24.11 -9.11 -4.50
CA GLN A 502 -25.44 -9.66 -4.27
C GLN A 502 -26.45 -8.63 -3.79
N ARG A 503 -27.64 -8.62 -4.41
CA ARG A 503 -28.80 -7.81 -4.01
C ARG A 503 -30.09 -8.49 -4.41
N ASP A 504 -31.05 -8.63 -3.49
CA ASP A 504 -32.39 -9.18 -3.76
C ASP A 504 -32.42 -10.51 -4.55
N GLY A 505 -31.47 -11.41 -4.26
CA GLY A 505 -31.33 -12.70 -4.95
C GLY A 505 -30.69 -12.62 -6.35
N GLN A 506 -30.29 -11.44 -6.81
CA GLN A 506 -29.44 -11.25 -7.98
C GLN A 506 -27.97 -11.34 -7.57
N THR A 507 -27.16 -11.89 -8.47
CA THR A 507 -25.72 -12.05 -8.31
C THR A 507 -25.04 -11.54 -9.58
N ILE A 508 -24.03 -10.69 -9.41
CA ILE A 508 -23.13 -10.24 -10.47
C ILE A 508 -21.74 -10.74 -10.11
N GLU A 509 -21.17 -11.60 -10.95
CA GLU A 509 -19.83 -12.14 -10.77
C GLU A 509 -18.78 -11.13 -11.28
N ALA A 510 -17.64 -11.06 -10.59
CA ALA A 510 -16.50 -10.31 -11.08
C ALA A 510 -15.89 -11.04 -12.27
N GLU A 511 -15.70 -10.35 -13.40
CA GLU A 511 -15.07 -10.92 -14.58
C GLU A 511 -14.06 -9.94 -15.18
N GLU A 512 -12.88 -10.44 -15.54
CA GLU A 512 -11.85 -9.63 -16.22
C GLU A 512 -12.33 -9.28 -17.65
N GLY A 513 -13.01 -8.14 -17.78
CA GLY A 513 -13.53 -7.65 -19.05
C GLY A 513 -14.92 -7.05 -18.94
N ARG A 514 -15.55 -6.80 -20.09
CA ARG A 514 -16.89 -6.20 -20.16
C ARG A 514 -17.85 -7.18 -20.80
N PHE A 515 -18.71 -7.76 -19.98
CA PHE A 515 -19.67 -8.79 -20.40
C PHE A 515 -21.09 -8.40 -19.96
N PRO A 516 -22.13 -8.85 -20.67
CA PRO A 516 -23.50 -8.66 -20.20
C PRO A 516 -23.77 -9.28 -18.81
N SER A 517 -23.01 -10.31 -18.43
CA SER A 517 -23.09 -11.01 -17.13
C SER A 517 -22.53 -10.21 -15.96
N ASN A 518 -21.49 -9.39 -16.18
CA ASN A 518 -20.90 -8.55 -15.15
C ASN A 518 -21.36 -7.07 -15.21
N ALA A 519 -22.39 -6.79 -16.03
CA ALA A 519 -22.93 -5.45 -16.19
C ALA A 519 -23.69 -4.99 -14.94
N ILE A 520 -23.37 -3.79 -14.45
CA ILE A 520 -23.98 -3.16 -13.29
C ILE A 520 -24.38 -1.72 -13.60
N GLN A 521 -25.49 -1.29 -13.03
CA GLN A 521 -26.05 0.04 -13.20
C GLN A 521 -26.73 0.48 -11.90
N ARG A 522 -26.73 1.78 -11.66
CA ARG A 522 -27.49 2.42 -10.59
C ARG A 522 -28.93 2.69 -10.99
#